data_AF-A0AAV9KL40-F1
#
_entry.id   AF-A0AAV9KL40-F1
#
_cell.length_a   1.000
_cell.length_b   1.000
_cell.length_c   1.000
_cell.angle_alpha   90.00
_cell.angle_beta   90.00
_cell.angle_gamma   90.00
#
_symmetry.space_group_name_H-M   'P 1'
#
loop_
_entity.id
_entity.type
_entity.pdbx_description
1 polymer ?
#
loop_
_entity_poly.entity_id
_entity_poly.type
_entity_poly.pdbx_seq_one_letter_code
_entity_poly.pdbx_strand_id
1 'polypeptide(L)'
;METDEFSINAMYKKLRGEYIKVPWRRMTCNNQGSPKWIFALYLVINRRLYTINRLARWGGITNDTLCPLCMEANETYQHLFFTCIFSRMLWQKFLNWLSINRASNGWTEELT
;
A
#
# COMPACT_ATOMS: atom_id res chain seq x y z
N MET A 1 -19.15 11.93 47.90
CA MET A 1 -19.04 10.73 47.05
C MET A 1 -18.91 11.21 45.63
N GLU A 2 -17.69 11.29 45.10
CA GLU A 2 -17.48 11.60 43.68
C GLU A 2 -17.99 10.41 42.86
N THR A 3 -18.92 10.69 41.94
CA THR A 3 -19.32 9.70 40.94
C THR A 3 -18.24 9.73 39.87
N ASP A 4 -17.46 8.65 39.79
CA ASP A 4 -16.50 8.49 38.71
C ASP A 4 -17.31 8.37 37.41
N GLU A 5 -17.34 9.43 36.61
CA GLU A 5 -18.23 9.56 35.48
C GLU A 5 -17.82 8.53 34.42
N PHE A 6 -18.67 7.51 34.24
CA PHE A 6 -18.36 6.41 33.33
C PHE A 6 -18.29 6.90 31.88
N SER A 7 -17.08 6.91 31.31
CA SER A 7 -16.87 7.28 29.91
C SER A 7 -16.82 6.04 29.01
N ILE A 8 -17.83 5.91 28.14
CA ILE A 8 -17.86 4.90 27.07
C ILE A 8 -16.60 4.99 26.20
N ASN A 9 -16.10 6.19 25.92
CA ASN A 9 -14.87 6.40 25.14
C ASN A 9 -13.63 5.81 25.85
N ALA A 10 -13.53 5.98 27.17
CA ALA A 10 -12.45 5.40 27.97
C ALA A 10 -12.52 3.86 27.98
N MET A 11 -13.72 3.29 28.11
CA MET A 11 -13.94 1.83 28.02
C MET A 11 -13.51 1.28 26.65
N TYR A 12 -13.96 1.87 25.54
CA TYR A 12 -13.57 1.42 24.19
C TYR A 12 -12.08 1.58 23.90
N LYS A 13 -11.42 2.61 24.44
CA LYS A 13 -9.96 2.74 24.34
C LYS A 13 -9.25 1.62 25.09
N LYS A 14 -9.71 1.25 26.29
CA LYS A 14 -9.19 0.09 27.04
C LYS A 14 -9.44 -1.23 26.32
N LEU A 15 -10.67 -1.46 25.82
CA LEU A 15 -11.04 -2.69 25.10
C LEU A 15 -10.27 -2.87 23.79
N ARG A 16 -9.93 -1.78 23.09
CA ARG A 16 -9.10 -1.85 21.88
C ARG A 16 -7.67 -2.31 22.14
N GLY A 17 -7.19 -2.20 23.38
CA GLY A 17 -5.82 -2.48 23.76
C GLY A 17 -4.81 -1.49 23.18
N GLU A 18 -3.53 -1.78 23.39
CA GLU A 18 -2.43 -1.06 22.77
C GLU A 18 -2.18 -1.61 21.36
N TYR A 19 -2.06 -0.71 20.39
CA TYR A 19 -1.73 -1.07 19.02
C TYR A 19 -0.50 -0.29 18.56
N ILE A 20 0.34 -0.98 17.80
CA ILE A 20 1.51 -0.36 17.17
C ILE A 20 0.99 0.58 16.08
N LYS A 21 1.37 1.86 16.17
CA LYS A 21 1.07 2.83 15.12
C LYS A 21 1.93 2.47 13.91
N VAL A 22 1.29 1.93 12.87
CA VAL A 22 1.96 1.64 11.60
C VAL A 22 2.34 2.95 10.89
N PRO A 23 3.53 3.05 10.27
CA PRO A 23 4.01 4.33 9.72
C PRO A 23 3.15 4.81 8.53
N TRP A 24 2.67 3.88 7.71
CA TRP A 24 1.78 4.14 6.57
C TRP A 24 0.34 4.52 6.95
N ARG A 25 -0.01 4.64 8.25
CA ARG A 25 -1.38 4.97 8.69
C ARG A 25 -1.94 6.22 8.03
N ARG A 26 -1.14 7.27 7.88
CA ARG A 26 -1.58 8.54 7.27
C ARG A 26 -1.89 8.42 5.78
N MET A 27 -1.31 7.43 5.10
CA MET A 27 -1.57 7.20 3.67
C MET A 27 -2.96 6.60 3.43
N THR A 28 -3.52 5.92 4.43
CA THR A 28 -4.82 5.22 4.31
C THR A 28 -5.91 5.87 5.15
N CYS A 29 -5.62 6.22 6.40
CA CYS A 29 -6.55 6.90 7.28
C CYS A 29 -6.46 8.42 7.10
N ASN A 30 -7.61 9.10 7.03
CA ASN A 30 -7.70 10.55 6.89
C ASN A 30 -7.02 11.10 5.61
N ASN A 31 -6.89 10.26 4.58
CA ASN A 31 -6.45 10.68 3.25
C ASN A 31 -7.67 11.22 2.48
N GLN A 32 -7.52 12.39 1.85
CA GLN A 32 -8.57 13.05 1.06
C GLN A 32 -8.68 12.53 -0.38
N GLY A 33 -7.87 11.55 -0.77
CA GLY A 33 -7.96 10.87 -2.06
C GLY A 33 -9.27 10.11 -2.24
N SER A 34 -9.56 9.70 -3.48
CA SER A 34 -10.77 8.89 -3.74
C SER A 34 -10.73 7.59 -2.92
N PRO A 35 -11.86 7.19 -2.29
CA PRO A 35 -11.95 5.95 -1.52
C PRO A 35 -11.48 4.71 -2.28
N LYS A 36 -11.72 4.66 -3.60
CA LYS A 36 -11.27 3.56 -4.46
C LYS A 36 -9.74 3.43 -4.48
N TRP A 37 -9.02 4.55 -4.59
CA TRP A 37 -7.55 4.57 -4.62
C TRP A 37 -6.98 4.26 -3.24
N ILE A 38 -7.59 4.80 -2.18
CA ILE A 38 -7.18 4.52 -0.80
C ILE A 38 -7.35 3.02 -0.48
N PHE A 39 -8.46 2.42 -0.91
CA PHE A 39 -8.69 0.99 -0.73
C PHE A 39 -7.68 0.13 -1.51
N ALA A 40 -7.42 0.50 -2.77
CA ALA A 40 -6.39 -0.17 -3.57
C ALA A 40 -5.00 -0.07 -2.91
N LEU A 41 -4.62 1.12 -2.42
CA LEU A 41 -3.39 1.35 -1.68
C LEU A 41 -3.33 0.51 -0.40
N TYR A 42 -4.43 0.41 0.34
CA TYR A 42 -4.51 -0.43 1.53
C TYR A 42 -4.27 -1.91 1.20
N LEU A 43 -4.85 -2.43 0.12
CA LEU A 43 -4.59 -3.80 -0.33
C LEU A 43 -3.13 -3.99 -0.73
N VAL A 44 -2.58 -3.04 -1.46
CA VAL A 44 -1.18 -2.96 -1.89
C VAL A 44 -0.24 -3.05 -0.68
N ILE A 45 -0.38 -2.17 0.31
CA ILE A 45 0.41 -2.15 1.55
C ILE A 45 0.37 -3.50 2.28
N ASN A 46 -0.81 -4.13 2.35
CA ASN A 46 -1.00 -5.41 3.01
C ASN A 46 -0.60 -6.62 2.15
N ARG A 47 -0.02 -6.40 0.96
CA ARG A 47 0.32 -7.43 -0.03
C ARG A 47 -0.88 -8.30 -0.44
N ARG A 48 -2.05 -7.68 -0.44
CA ARG A 48 -3.36 -8.28 -0.73
C ARG A 48 -3.92 -7.90 -2.10
N LEU A 49 -3.18 -7.19 -2.94
CA LEU A 49 -3.56 -6.97 -4.33
C LEU A 49 -3.53 -8.30 -5.12
N TYR A 50 -4.44 -8.45 -6.08
CA TYR A 50 -4.46 -9.60 -7.01
C TYR A 50 -3.47 -9.36 -8.16
N THR A 51 -2.22 -9.73 -7.96
CA THR A 51 -1.19 -9.76 -9.01
C THR A 51 -1.19 -11.12 -9.71
N ILE A 52 -0.70 -11.18 -10.97
CA ILE A 52 -0.62 -12.45 -11.72
C ILE A 52 0.18 -13.50 -10.95
N ASN A 53 1.30 -13.12 -10.33
CA ASN A 53 2.09 -14.02 -9.49
C ASN A 53 1.30 -14.59 -8.30
N ARG A 54 0.39 -13.81 -7.70
CA ARG A 54 -0.47 -14.31 -6.64
C ARG A 54 -1.56 -15.24 -7.17
N LEU A 55 -2.11 -14.96 -8.35
CA LEU A 55 -3.07 -15.84 -9.03
C LEU A 55 -2.44 -17.19 -9.41
N ALA A 56 -1.21 -17.18 -9.93
CA ALA A 56 -0.43 -18.39 -10.19
C ALA A 56 -0.28 -19.26 -8.92
N ARG A 57 0.01 -18.63 -7.77
CA ARG A 57 0.14 -19.33 -6.48
C ARG A 57 -1.17 -19.82 -5.88
N TRP A 58 -2.31 -19.22 -6.23
CA TRP A 58 -3.62 -19.56 -5.68
C TRP A 58 -4.26 -20.81 -6.29
N GLY A 59 -3.65 -21.41 -7.31
CA GLY A 59 -4.11 -22.67 -7.89
C GLY A 59 -3.60 -22.98 -9.29
N GLY A 60 -2.48 -22.41 -9.73
CA GLY A 60 -1.97 -22.60 -11.10
C GLY A 60 -2.86 -21.97 -12.18
N ILE A 61 -3.62 -20.93 -11.81
CA ILE A 61 -4.58 -20.26 -12.72
C ILE A 61 -3.85 -19.71 -13.95
N THR A 62 -2.59 -19.31 -13.82
CA THR A 62 -1.72 -18.92 -14.93
C THR A 62 -0.33 -19.49 -14.73
N ASN A 63 0.28 -19.98 -15.81
CA ASN A 63 1.71 -20.36 -15.84
C ASN A 63 2.58 -19.18 -16.27
N ASP A 64 1.99 -18.22 -16.97
CA ASP A 64 2.65 -16.98 -17.33
C ASP A 64 2.62 -16.04 -16.12
N THR A 65 3.80 -15.73 -15.60
CA THR A 65 4.01 -14.80 -14.50
C THR A 65 4.63 -13.49 -14.95
N LEU A 66 4.78 -13.27 -16.26
CA LEU A 66 5.35 -12.04 -16.80
C LEU A 66 4.48 -10.83 -16.44
N CYS A 67 5.16 -9.70 -16.21
CA CYS A 67 4.54 -8.42 -15.98
C CYS A 67 3.76 -8.00 -17.23
N PRO A 68 2.45 -7.70 -17.15
CA PRO A 68 1.63 -7.38 -18.31
C PRO A 68 1.98 -6.02 -18.94
N LEU A 69 2.80 -5.21 -18.25
CA LEU A 69 3.25 -3.91 -18.73
C LEU A 69 4.50 -4.06 -19.60
N CYS A 70 5.57 -4.66 -19.06
CA CYS A 70 6.86 -4.75 -19.76
C CYS A 70 7.09 -6.08 -20.47
N MET A 71 6.40 -7.16 -20.10
CA MET A 71 6.59 -8.53 -20.64
C MET A 71 8.03 -9.07 -20.54
N GLU A 72 8.91 -8.43 -19.75
CA GLU A 72 10.34 -8.77 -19.66
C GLU A 72 10.73 -9.45 -18.34
N ALA A 73 9.96 -9.25 -17.28
CA ALA A 73 10.24 -9.79 -15.95
C ALA A 73 8.96 -10.23 -15.26
N ASN A 74 9.08 -11.11 -14.26
CA ASN A 74 7.92 -11.59 -13.52
C ASN A 74 7.21 -10.45 -12.76
N GLU A 75 5.88 -10.44 -12.81
CA GLU A 75 5.04 -9.53 -12.07
C GLU A 75 5.23 -9.80 -10.56
N THR A 76 5.92 -8.89 -9.90
CA THR A 76 5.96 -8.84 -8.44
C THR A 76 5.40 -7.51 -7.99
N TYR A 77 4.96 -7.45 -6.73
CA TYR A 77 4.49 -6.21 -6.13
C TYR A 77 5.53 -5.08 -6.21
N GLN A 78 6.80 -5.39 -6.02
CA GLN A 78 7.90 -4.44 -6.18
C GLN A 78 8.09 -4.05 -7.66
N HIS A 79 8.02 -5.03 -8.56
CA HIS A 79 8.23 -4.78 -9.97
C HIS A 79 7.13 -3.93 -10.58
N LEU A 80 5.87 -4.31 -10.36
CA LEU A 80 4.71 -3.63 -10.91
C LEU A 80 4.69 -2.14 -10.57
N PHE A 81 5.08 -1.75 -9.36
CA PHE A 81 5.00 -0.35 -8.92
C PHE A 81 6.30 0.42 -9.03
N PHE A 82 7.48 -0.21 -8.97
CA PHE A 82 8.74 0.56 -8.86
C PHE A 82 9.82 0.18 -9.88
N THR A 83 10.05 -1.11 -10.16
CA THR A 83 11.17 -1.50 -11.02
C THR A 83 10.78 -1.68 -12.48
N CYS A 84 9.49 -1.85 -12.80
CA CYS A 84 8.99 -1.92 -14.17
C CYS A 84 9.32 -0.62 -14.91
N ILE A 85 9.77 -0.74 -16.17
CA ILE A 85 10.18 0.39 -17.01
C ILE A 85 9.05 1.43 -17.12
N PHE A 86 7.82 0.97 -17.36
CA PHE A 86 6.64 1.83 -17.42
C PHE A 86 6.41 2.60 -16.11
N SER A 87 6.50 1.91 -14.98
CA SER A 87 6.28 2.50 -13.66
C SER A 87 7.39 3.49 -13.29
N ARG A 88 8.65 3.19 -13.63
CA ARG A 88 9.78 4.14 -13.46
C ARG A 88 9.57 5.41 -14.26
N MET A 89 9.15 5.29 -15.52
CA MET A 89 8.86 6.45 -16.38
C MET A 89 7.72 7.30 -15.80
N LEU A 90 6.66 6.67 -15.28
CA LEU A 90 5.58 7.38 -14.60
C LEU A 90 6.07 8.11 -13.35
N TRP A 91 6.84 7.45 -12.49
CA TRP A 91 7.40 8.07 -11.30
C TRP A 91 8.29 9.26 -11.63
N GLN A 92 9.19 9.13 -12.61
CA GLN A 92 10.02 10.25 -13.06
C GLN A 92 9.17 11.43 -13.51
N LYS A 93 8.12 11.19 -14.30
CA LYS A 93 7.20 12.27 -14.73
C LYS A 93 6.49 12.93 -13.55
N PHE A 94 5.96 12.16 -12.61
CA PHE A 94 5.28 12.70 -11.43
C PHE A 94 6.22 13.46 -10.49
N LEU A 95 7.41 12.93 -10.24
CA LEU A 95 8.39 13.56 -9.36
C LEU A 95 8.93 14.85 -9.98
N ASN A 96 9.17 14.86 -11.29
CA ASN A 96 9.53 16.09 -12.01
C ASN A 96 8.40 17.11 -11.96
N TRP A 97 7.14 16.69 -12.12
CA TRP A 97 5.98 17.59 -12.03
C TRP A 97 5.83 18.21 -10.64
N LEU A 98 6.19 17.47 -9.58
CA LEU A 98 6.19 17.93 -8.20
C LEU A 98 7.50 18.64 -7.78
N SER A 99 8.46 18.80 -8.70
CA SER A 99 9.78 19.36 -8.42
C SER A 99 10.56 18.62 -7.31
N ILE A 100 10.36 17.30 -7.19
CA ILE A 100 11.04 16.46 -6.21
C ILE A 100 12.22 15.76 -6.90
N ASN A 101 13.44 16.07 -6.47
CA ASN A 101 14.65 15.44 -7.02
C ASN A 101 15.04 14.18 -6.22
N ARG A 102 14.24 13.11 -6.39
CA ARG A 102 14.55 11.77 -5.87
C ARG A 102 14.10 10.70 -6.86
N ALA A 103 14.61 9.49 -6.72
CA ALA A 103 14.04 8.32 -7.40
C ALA A 103 12.92 7.71 -6.55
N SER A 104 11.95 7.04 -7.19
CA SER A 104 11.00 6.19 -6.48
C SER A 104 11.74 4.97 -5.91
N ASN A 105 11.70 4.79 -4.60
CA ASN A 105 12.30 3.64 -3.94
C ASN A 105 11.28 2.51 -3.79
N GLY A 106 11.67 1.41 -3.15
CA GLY A 106 10.78 0.29 -2.91
C GLY A 106 9.71 0.56 -1.86
N TRP A 107 8.79 -0.39 -1.76
CA TRP A 107 7.73 -0.30 -0.76
C TRP A 107 8.25 -0.26 0.68
N THR A 108 9.42 -0.83 0.95
CA THR A 108 10.04 -0.78 2.28
C THR A 108 10.44 0.63 2.66
N GLU A 109 10.98 1.40 1.73
CA GLU A 109 11.44 2.78 1.98
C GLU A 109 10.30 3.79 1.90
N GLU A 110 9.29 3.55 1.05
CA GLU A 110 8.15 4.47 0.91
C GLU A 110 7.08 4.27 2.00
N LEU A 111 7.07 3.15 2.73
CA LEU A 111 6.07 2.88 3.78
C LEU A 111 6.59 3.07 5.22
N THR A 112 7.86 3.43 5.38
CA THR A 112 8.48 3.89 6.64
C THR A 112 8.14 5.34 6.94
#